data_AF-A0A5C1AEK9-F1
#
_entry.id   AF-A0A5C1AEK9-F1
#
_cell.length_a   1.000
_cell.length_b   1.000
_cell.length_c   1.000
_cell.angle_alpha   90.00
_cell.angle_beta   90.00
_cell.angle_gamma   90.00
#
_symmetry.space_group_name_H-M   'P 1'
#
loop_
_entity.id
_entity.type
_entity.pdbx_description
1 polymer ?
#
loop_
_entity_poly.entity_id
_entity_poly.type
_entity_poly.pdbx_seq_one_letter_code
_entity_poly.pdbx_strand_id
1 'polypeptide(L)'
;MARLDPIHGLRELLADPAPPTSEIETHLAQVWDALAGDDGGMLGRKLHGRMEAVVWNPPVLTFRIERHGATVLKSSRAEVQEWTVDLEQRTKSVGVVGRRQLQPPQPRMNVMPVAEELASAILGGRQDPRLKWDGAGRVRLLMNTVLPTGSAVKETLAGRRKRLREAVAALLGAAGWKMGKANVFEKLGAA
;
A
#
# COMPACT_ATOMS: atom_id res chain seq x y z
N MET A 1 -41.76 26.82 -14.49
CA MET A 1 -41.14 25.62 -15.09
C MET A 1 -40.62 24.77 -13.94
N ALA A 2 -41.20 23.60 -13.70
CA ALA A 2 -40.69 22.67 -12.69
C ALA A 2 -39.28 22.24 -13.11
N ARG A 3 -38.27 22.40 -12.24
CA ARG A 3 -36.99 21.73 -12.44
C ARG A 3 -37.26 20.23 -12.38
N LEU A 4 -37.03 19.53 -13.49
CA LEU A 4 -36.98 18.07 -13.49
C LEU A 4 -35.98 17.63 -12.41
N ASP A 5 -36.38 16.65 -11.60
CA ASP A 5 -35.50 16.05 -10.60
C ASP A 5 -34.24 15.53 -11.31
N PRO A 6 -33.02 16.01 -10.98
CA PRO A 6 -31.81 15.58 -11.68
C PRO A 6 -31.58 14.07 -11.63
N ILE A 7 -32.14 13.37 -10.63
CA ILE A 7 -32.14 11.89 -10.57
C ILE A 7 -33.01 11.28 -11.68
N HIS A 8 -34.10 11.93 -12.09
CA HIS A 8 -34.95 11.47 -13.18
C HIS A 8 -34.18 11.44 -14.50
N GLY A 9 -33.44 12.50 -14.83
CA GLY A 9 -32.62 12.54 -16.05
C GLY A 9 -31.54 11.46 -16.07
N LEU A 10 -30.91 11.16 -14.93
CA LEU A 10 -29.97 10.04 -14.83
C LEU A 10 -30.65 8.68 -15.04
N ARG A 11 -31.87 8.49 -14.51
CA ARG A 11 -32.63 7.24 -14.71
C ARG A 11 -33.05 7.05 -16.16
N GLU A 12 -33.48 8.12 -16.84
CA GLU A 12 -33.82 8.08 -18.27
C GLU A 12 -32.58 7.73 -19.12
N LEU A 13 -31.44 8.36 -18.83
CA LEU A 13 -30.18 8.04 -19.50
C LEU A 13 -29.79 6.58 -19.33
N LEU A 14 -29.89 6.05 -18.10
CA LEU A 14 -29.53 4.66 -17.80
C LEU A 14 -30.54 3.64 -18.36
N ALA A 15 -31.74 4.07 -18.77
CA ALA A 15 -32.69 3.20 -19.46
C ALA A 15 -32.28 2.92 -20.92
N ASP A 16 -31.39 3.73 -21.49
CA ASP A 16 -30.72 3.41 -22.75
C ASP A 16 -29.90 2.10 -22.58
N PRO A 17 -29.94 1.16 -23.55
CA PRO A 17 -29.11 -0.04 -23.50
C PRO A 17 -27.59 0.21 -23.48
N ALA A 18 -27.12 1.35 -24.01
CA ALA A 18 -25.69 1.65 -24.12
C ALA A 18 -25.37 3.16 -24.01
N PRO A 19 -25.75 3.83 -22.91
CA PRO A 19 -25.47 5.25 -22.73
C PRO A 19 -23.97 5.49 -22.65
N PRO A 20 -23.46 6.58 -23.25
CA PRO A 20 -22.04 6.92 -23.14
C PRO A 20 -21.64 7.14 -21.68
N THR A 21 -20.55 6.50 -21.24
CA THR A 21 -20.05 6.63 -19.85
C THR A 21 -19.83 8.08 -19.45
N SER A 22 -19.35 8.93 -20.36
CA SER A 22 -19.16 10.37 -20.11
C SER A 22 -20.45 11.12 -19.77
N GLU A 23 -21.57 10.69 -20.34
CA GLU A 23 -22.88 11.28 -20.02
C GLU A 23 -23.38 10.79 -18.67
N ILE A 24 -23.17 9.51 -18.35
CA ILE A 24 -23.46 8.95 -17.01
C ILE A 24 -22.65 9.70 -15.95
N GLU A 25 -21.34 9.87 -16.17
CA GLU A 25 -20.44 10.64 -15.29
C GLU A 25 -20.96 12.05 -15.07
N THR A 26 -21.43 12.71 -16.12
CA THR A 26 -21.93 14.09 -16.06
C THR A 26 -23.22 14.19 -15.25
N HIS A 27 -24.19 13.31 -15.51
CA HIS A 27 -25.44 13.31 -14.76
C HIS A 27 -25.23 12.88 -13.30
N LEU A 28 -24.43 11.84 -13.07
CA LEU A 28 -24.10 11.36 -11.73
C LEU A 28 -23.34 12.43 -10.92
N ALA A 29 -22.42 13.18 -11.54
CA ALA A 29 -21.72 14.27 -10.87
C ALA A 29 -22.64 15.39 -10.39
N GLN A 30 -23.75 15.66 -11.10
CA GLN A 30 -24.73 16.68 -10.71
C GLN A 30 -25.58 16.27 -9.50
N VAL A 31 -25.87 14.98 -9.34
CA VAL A 31 -26.65 14.45 -8.21
C VAL A 31 -25.79 13.96 -7.05
N TRP A 32 -24.47 13.91 -7.21
CA TRP A 32 -23.56 13.25 -6.28
C TRP A 32 -23.72 13.70 -4.83
N ASP A 33 -23.74 15.02 -4.61
CA ASP A 33 -23.81 15.62 -3.27
C ASP A 33 -25.21 15.49 -2.65
N ALA A 34 -26.23 15.14 -3.45
CA ALA A 34 -27.59 14.88 -2.98
C ALA A 34 -27.82 13.43 -2.55
N LEU A 35 -26.92 12.50 -2.90
CA LEU A 35 -26.98 11.10 -2.49
C LEU A 35 -26.49 10.94 -1.05
N ALA A 36 -27.24 10.22 -0.22
CA ALA A 36 -26.84 9.90 1.14
C ALA A 36 -25.83 8.73 1.18
N GLY A 37 -24.96 8.69 2.18
CA GLY A 37 -24.03 7.57 2.39
C GLY A 37 -22.56 8.00 2.43
N ASP A 38 -21.66 7.04 2.19
CA ASP A 38 -20.21 7.28 2.27
C ASP A 38 -19.68 7.90 0.98
N ASP A 39 -19.08 9.08 1.11
CA ASP A 39 -18.41 9.77 0.01
C ASP A 39 -16.97 9.30 -0.22
N GLY A 40 -16.33 8.58 0.72
CA GLY A 40 -14.96 8.10 0.57
C GLY A 40 -13.95 9.21 0.19
N GLY A 41 -14.26 10.48 0.52
CA GLY A 41 -13.53 11.67 0.07
C GLY A 41 -13.57 11.95 -1.45
N MET A 42 -14.53 11.38 -2.17
CA MET A 42 -14.86 11.65 -3.56
C MET A 42 -15.73 12.90 -3.68
N LEU A 43 -15.57 13.65 -4.76
CA LEU A 43 -16.42 14.80 -5.10
C LEU A 43 -17.03 14.49 -6.47
N GLY A 44 -18.26 14.92 -6.75
CA GLY A 44 -18.93 14.62 -8.02
C GLY A 44 -18.06 14.91 -9.27
N ARG A 45 -17.38 16.06 -9.29
CA ARG A 45 -16.45 16.42 -10.39
C ARG A 45 -15.29 15.44 -10.63
N LYS A 46 -14.96 14.58 -9.65
CA LYS A 46 -13.88 13.59 -9.73
C LYS A 46 -14.36 12.27 -10.36
N LEU A 47 -15.62 12.17 -10.75
CA LEU A 47 -16.15 11.03 -11.50
C LEU A 47 -15.74 11.08 -12.98
N HIS A 48 -15.64 12.28 -13.56
CA HIS A 48 -15.30 12.49 -14.96
C HIS A 48 -14.00 11.79 -15.38
N GLY A 49 -14.08 10.94 -16.39
CA GLY A 49 -12.97 10.17 -16.96
C GLY A 49 -12.38 9.11 -16.02
N ARG A 50 -13.10 8.71 -14.97
CA ARG A 50 -12.57 7.80 -13.93
C ARG A 50 -13.44 6.57 -13.68
N MET A 51 -14.65 6.51 -14.23
CA MET A 51 -15.54 5.37 -14.08
C MET A 51 -15.12 4.24 -15.04
N GLU A 52 -14.85 3.06 -14.49
CA GLU A 52 -14.60 1.83 -15.25
C GLU A 52 -15.63 0.75 -14.88
N ALA A 53 -15.83 -0.24 -15.76
CA ALA A 53 -16.75 -1.36 -15.54
C ALA A 53 -18.15 -0.91 -15.08
N VAL A 54 -18.71 0.09 -15.76
CA VAL A 54 -20.03 0.65 -15.43
C VAL A 54 -21.11 -0.34 -15.80
N VAL A 55 -21.94 -0.72 -14.83
CA VAL A 55 -23.04 -1.66 -14.99
C VAL A 55 -24.29 -1.05 -14.38
N TRP A 56 -25.34 -0.98 -15.19
CA TRP A 56 -26.66 -0.64 -14.73
C TRP A 56 -27.49 -1.91 -14.54
N ASN A 57 -27.92 -2.16 -13.30
CA ASN A 57 -28.90 -3.18 -12.97
C ASN A 57 -30.00 -2.52 -12.13
N PRO A 58 -31.07 -2.01 -12.77
CA PRO A 58 -32.04 -1.15 -12.09
C PRO A 58 -32.50 -1.72 -10.74
N PRO A 59 -32.57 -0.89 -9.66
CA PRO A 59 -32.33 0.56 -9.61
C PRO A 59 -30.88 0.96 -9.32
N VAL A 60 -29.93 0.03 -9.45
CA VAL A 60 -28.56 0.15 -8.95
C VAL A 60 -27.54 0.34 -10.09
N LEU A 61 -26.78 1.42 -9.99
CA LEU A 61 -25.61 1.68 -10.83
C LEU A 61 -24.34 1.27 -10.07
N THR A 62 -23.57 0.36 -10.65
CA THR A 62 -22.28 -0.07 -10.11
C THR A 62 -21.15 0.33 -11.04
N PHE A 63 -20.04 0.83 -10.49
CA PHE A 63 -18.84 1.16 -11.26
C PHE A 63 -17.61 1.07 -10.38
N ARG A 64 -16.43 1.11 -10.99
CA ARG A 64 -15.16 1.13 -10.27
C ARG A 64 -14.40 2.41 -10.52
N ILE A 65 -13.59 2.79 -9.52
CA ILE A 65 -12.65 3.91 -9.62
C ILE A 65 -11.31 3.50 -9.04
N GLU A 66 -10.26 3.74 -9.81
CA GLU A 66 -8.88 3.65 -9.34
C GLU A 66 -8.50 4.89 -8.51
N ARG A 67 -7.97 4.65 -7.30
CA ARG A 67 -7.47 5.68 -6.39
C ARG A 67 -5.98 5.57 -6.17
N HIS A 68 -5.35 6.73 -6.36
CA HIS A 68 -3.93 6.95 -6.23
C HIS A 68 -3.53 7.51 -4.84
N GLY A 69 -4.40 7.41 -3.82
CA GLY A 69 -4.12 7.99 -2.50
C GLY A 69 -2.83 7.47 -1.86
N ALA A 70 -2.60 6.16 -1.94
CA ALA A 70 -1.39 5.53 -1.41
C ALA A 70 -0.14 5.76 -2.27
N THR A 71 -0.27 6.16 -3.55
CA THR A 71 0.88 6.38 -4.43
C THR A 71 1.63 7.65 -4.07
N VAL A 72 0.95 8.63 -3.44
CA VAL A 72 1.57 9.79 -2.80
C VAL A 72 2.59 9.37 -1.73
N LEU A 73 2.35 8.23 -1.06
CA LEU A 73 3.28 7.62 -0.10
C LEU A 73 4.25 6.61 -0.75
N LYS A 74 4.46 6.73 -2.07
CA LYS A 74 5.33 5.85 -2.89
C LYS A 74 4.86 4.39 -2.96
N SER A 75 3.57 4.11 -2.74
CA SER A 75 2.99 2.82 -3.09
C SER A 75 3.08 2.61 -4.59
N SER A 76 3.52 1.42 -5.01
CA SER A 76 3.47 1.01 -6.42
C SER A 76 2.08 0.51 -6.84
N ARG A 77 1.09 0.52 -5.93
CA ARG A 77 -0.26 0.03 -6.15
C ARG A 77 -1.30 1.13 -5.93
N ALA A 78 -2.27 1.20 -6.83
CA ALA A 78 -3.51 1.94 -6.64
C ALA A 78 -4.56 1.05 -5.98
N GLU A 79 -5.43 1.67 -5.18
CA GLU A 79 -6.64 1.03 -4.66
C GLU A 79 -7.73 1.04 -5.73
N VAL A 80 -8.43 -0.08 -5.90
CA VAL A 80 -9.62 -0.15 -6.77
C VAL A 80 -10.83 -0.18 -5.87
N GLN A 81 -11.65 0.86 -5.98
CA GLN A 81 -12.91 0.99 -5.26
C GLN A 81 -14.06 0.62 -6.17
N GLU A 82 -15.02 -0.11 -5.65
CA GLU A 82 -16.32 -0.34 -6.27
C GLU A 82 -17.34 0.56 -5.58
N TRP A 83 -18.11 1.25 -6.40
CA TRP A 83 -19.14 2.19 -6.01
C TRP A 83 -20.48 1.62 -6.40
N THR A 84 -21.44 1.70 -5.48
CA THR A 84 -22.82 1.31 -5.69
C THR A 84 -23.69 2.52 -5.44
N VAL A 85 -24.50 2.89 -6.43
CA VAL A 85 -25.44 4.01 -6.35
C VAL A 85 -26.84 3.49 -6.59
N ASP A 86 -27.68 3.56 -5.56
CA ASP A 86 -29.08 3.19 -5.63
C ASP A 86 -29.92 4.45 -5.90
N LEU A 87 -30.50 4.55 -7.09
CA LEU A 87 -31.28 5.72 -7.52
C LEU A 87 -32.72 5.73 -6.97
N GLU A 88 -33.18 4.62 -6.42
CA GLU A 88 -34.48 4.54 -5.74
C GLU A 88 -34.34 5.01 -4.30
N GLN A 89 -33.36 4.46 -3.57
CA GLN A 89 -33.06 4.84 -2.19
C GLN A 89 -32.31 6.18 -2.09
N ARG A 90 -31.76 6.67 -3.20
CA ARG A 90 -30.91 7.87 -3.27
C ARG A 90 -29.67 7.75 -2.37
N THR A 91 -29.07 6.57 -2.38
CA THR A 91 -27.89 6.26 -1.57
C THR A 91 -26.68 5.91 -2.43
N LYS A 92 -25.50 6.10 -1.84
CA LYS A 92 -24.22 5.67 -2.38
C LYS A 92 -23.42 4.93 -1.32
N SER A 93 -22.68 3.92 -1.73
CA SER A 93 -21.72 3.22 -0.89
C SER A 93 -20.47 2.89 -1.68
N VAL A 94 -19.38 2.70 -0.95
CA VAL A 94 -18.07 2.38 -1.52
C VAL A 94 -17.41 1.24 -0.76
N GLY A 95 -16.80 0.32 -1.50
CA GLY A 95 -16.00 -0.77 -0.96
C GLY A 95 -14.68 -0.90 -1.71
N VAL A 96 -13.62 -1.30 -1.01
CA VAL A 96 -12.35 -1.65 -1.66
C VAL A 96 -12.43 -3.07 -2.18
N VAL A 97 -12.42 -3.24 -3.50
CA VAL A 97 -12.50 -4.57 -4.14
C VAL A 97 -11.15 -5.12 -4.57
N GLY A 98 -10.11 -4.29 -4.58
CA GLY A 98 -8.78 -4.76 -4.95
C GLY A 98 -7.72 -3.67 -5.02
N ARG A 99 -6.59 -4.05 -5.62
CA ARG A 99 -5.46 -3.15 -5.85
C ARG A 99 -4.80 -3.40 -7.20
N ARG A 100 -4.66 -2.38 -8.04
CA ARG A 100 -3.96 -2.46 -9.33
C ARG A 100 -2.47 -2.12 -9.15
N GLN A 101 -1.60 -2.87 -9.81
CA GLN A 101 -0.16 -2.62 -9.82
C GLN A 101 0.13 -1.54 -10.88
N LEU A 102 0.71 -0.40 -10.48
CA LEU A 102 1.02 0.71 -11.38
C LEU A 102 2.48 0.69 -11.86
N GLN A 103 3.39 0.18 -11.03
CA GLN A 103 4.82 0.09 -11.33
C GLN A 103 5.34 -1.30 -11.01
N PRO A 104 6.37 -1.81 -11.72
CA PRO A 104 7.00 -3.09 -11.37
C PRO A 104 7.42 -3.13 -9.89
N PRO A 105 7.23 -4.26 -9.19
CA PRO A 105 7.70 -4.40 -7.82
C PRO A 105 9.22 -4.28 -7.77
N GLN A 106 9.76 -3.65 -6.71
CA GLN A 106 11.20 -3.65 -6.52
C GLN A 106 11.73 -5.09 -6.43
N PRO A 107 12.91 -5.39 -7.01
CA PRO A 107 13.51 -6.71 -6.91
C PRO A 107 13.61 -7.20 -5.47
N ARG A 108 13.29 -8.47 -5.27
CA ARG A 108 13.49 -9.12 -3.96
C ARG A 108 14.99 -9.17 -3.68
N MET A 109 15.40 -8.55 -2.57
CA MET A 109 16.77 -8.67 -2.09
C MET A 109 16.93 -9.99 -1.34
N ASN A 110 17.92 -10.80 -1.72
CA ASN A 110 18.41 -11.90 -0.91
C ASN A 110 19.32 -11.34 0.19
N VAL A 111 18.91 -11.50 1.45
CA VAL A 111 19.67 -10.98 2.60
C VAL A 111 20.71 -11.96 3.14
N MET A 112 20.64 -13.23 2.73
CA MET A 112 21.48 -14.30 3.31
C MET A 112 22.98 -14.10 3.09
N PRO A 113 23.48 -13.76 1.88
CA PRO A 113 24.92 -13.57 1.68
C PRO A 113 25.50 -12.48 2.58
N VAL A 114 24.77 -11.37 2.72
CA VAL A 114 25.17 -10.27 3.61
C VAL A 114 25.10 -10.71 5.08
N ALA A 115 24.10 -11.51 5.46
CA ALA A 115 24.00 -12.05 6.81
C ALA A 115 25.16 -12.98 7.16
N GLU A 116 25.57 -13.85 6.23
CA GLU A 116 26.69 -14.78 6.38
C GLU A 116 28.02 -14.04 6.52
N GLU A 117 28.28 -13.02 5.70
CA GLU A 117 29.46 -12.17 5.83
C GLU A 117 29.55 -11.51 7.20
N LEU A 118 28.44 -10.91 7.65
CA LEU A 118 28.37 -10.21 8.93
C LEU A 118 28.50 -11.17 10.11
N ALA A 119 27.83 -12.33 10.05
CA ALA A 119 27.96 -13.35 11.08
C ALA A 119 29.40 -13.88 11.14
N SER A 120 30.01 -14.17 10.00
CA SER A 120 31.42 -14.60 9.93
C SER A 120 32.38 -13.54 10.49
N ALA A 121 32.15 -12.25 10.20
CA ALA A 121 32.94 -11.17 10.77
C ALA A 121 32.79 -11.09 12.30
N ILE A 122 31.58 -11.22 12.82
CA ILE A 122 31.30 -11.22 14.27
C ILE A 122 31.95 -12.42 14.96
N LEU A 123 31.74 -13.63 14.44
CA LEU A 123 32.29 -14.86 15.03
C LEU A 123 33.82 -14.88 15.00
N GLY A 124 34.42 -14.31 13.96
CA GLY A 124 35.88 -14.16 13.85
C GLY A 124 36.45 -12.93 14.57
N GLY A 125 35.63 -12.12 15.24
CA GLY A 125 36.08 -10.89 15.91
C GLY A 125 36.72 -9.86 14.96
N ARG A 126 36.37 -9.90 13.66
CA ARG A 126 36.94 -9.03 12.63
C ARG A 126 36.31 -7.65 12.66
N GLN A 127 37.12 -6.63 12.36
CA GLN A 127 36.61 -5.29 12.11
C GLN A 127 35.87 -5.28 10.77
N ASP A 128 34.68 -4.67 10.75
CA ASP A 128 33.88 -4.49 9.55
C ASP A 128 33.17 -3.13 9.66
N PRO A 129 33.18 -2.27 8.63
CA PRO A 129 32.57 -0.94 8.68
C PRO A 129 31.05 -0.96 8.91
N ARG A 130 30.40 -2.12 8.71
CA ARG A 130 28.97 -2.35 8.96
C ARG A 130 28.69 -2.73 10.41
N LEU A 131 29.73 -2.96 11.21
CA LEU A 131 29.65 -3.38 12.60
C LEU A 131 30.25 -2.31 13.52
N LYS A 132 29.62 -2.13 14.68
CA LYS A 132 30.17 -1.33 15.78
C LYS A 132 30.28 -2.21 17.01
N TRP A 133 31.50 -2.44 17.47
CA TRP A 133 31.78 -3.19 18.68
C TRP A 133 31.68 -2.26 19.90
N ASP A 134 30.85 -2.65 20.88
CA ASP A 134 30.69 -1.98 22.18
C ASP A 134 31.39 -2.81 23.30
N GLY A 135 32.32 -3.71 22.91
CA GLY A 135 33.07 -4.63 23.78
C GLY A 135 33.22 -6.03 23.17
N ALA A 136 34.04 -6.90 23.77
CA ALA A 136 34.34 -8.25 23.23
C ALA A 136 33.11 -9.17 23.08
N GLY A 137 32.05 -8.91 23.85
CA GLY A 137 30.81 -9.68 23.82
C GLY A 137 29.61 -8.91 23.27
N ARG A 138 29.79 -7.72 22.68
CA ARG A 138 28.67 -6.87 22.24
C ARG A 138 28.95 -6.17 20.92
N VAL A 139 28.08 -6.38 19.95
CA VAL A 139 28.19 -5.80 18.61
C VAL A 139 26.85 -5.25 18.12
N ARG A 140 26.91 -4.14 17.39
CA ARG A 140 25.76 -3.48 16.77
C ARG A 140 25.92 -3.46 15.25
N LEU A 141 24.89 -3.88 14.52
CA LEU A 141 24.82 -3.68 13.08
C LEU A 141 24.43 -2.24 12.75
N LEU A 142 25.24 -1.61 11.93
CA LEU A 142 25.00 -0.29 11.37
C LEU A 142 24.10 -0.42 10.14
N MET A 143 22.79 -0.53 10.37
CA MET A 143 21.79 -0.75 9.31
C MET A 143 21.80 0.29 8.20
N ASN A 144 22.16 1.54 8.49
CA ASN A 144 22.29 2.58 7.47
C ASN A 144 23.53 2.38 6.59
N THR A 145 24.56 1.69 7.07
CA THR A 145 25.74 1.32 6.28
C THR A 145 25.42 0.11 5.39
N VAL A 146 24.67 -0.86 5.90
CA VAL A 146 24.31 -2.07 5.13
C VAL A 146 23.19 -1.80 4.12
N LEU A 147 22.16 -1.07 4.54
CA LEU A 147 20.97 -0.76 3.76
C LEU A 147 20.62 0.72 3.94
N PRO A 148 21.25 1.63 3.17
CA PRO A 148 21.10 3.07 3.34
C PRO A 148 19.66 3.55 3.24
N THR A 149 19.33 4.60 3.98
CA THR A 149 18.06 5.32 3.82
C THR A 149 17.96 5.83 2.39
N GLY A 150 16.82 5.63 1.73
CA GLY A 150 16.62 6.00 0.32
C GLY A 150 16.92 4.91 -0.70
N SER A 151 17.59 3.81 -0.31
CA SER A 151 17.85 2.65 -1.19
C SER A 151 16.58 1.86 -1.59
N ALA A 152 15.48 2.06 -0.87
CA ALA A 152 14.17 1.47 -1.15
C ALA A 152 13.06 2.34 -0.53
N VAL A 153 11.81 2.11 -0.95
CA VAL A 153 10.64 2.69 -0.27
C VAL A 153 10.63 2.29 1.21
N LYS A 154 10.12 3.18 2.07
CA LYS A 154 10.26 3.09 3.53
C LYS A 154 9.86 1.72 4.10
N GLU A 155 8.72 1.20 3.66
CA GLU A 155 8.19 -0.09 4.11
C GLU A 155 9.06 -1.26 3.63
N THR A 156 9.46 -1.28 2.37
CA THR A 156 10.39 -2.28 1.81
C THR A 156 11.73 -2.25 2.52
N LEU A 157 12.27 -1.07 2.81
CA LEU A 157 13.53 -0.91 3.54
C LEU A 157 13.41 -1.46 4.97
N ALA A 158 12.31 -1.16 5.66
CA ALA A 158 12.04 -1.71 6.99
C ALA A 158 11.96 -3.24 6.96
N GLY A 159 11.26 -3.81 5.98
CA GLY A 159 11.16 -5.26 5.80
C GLY A 159 12.50 -5.92 5.45
N ARG A 160 13.34 -5.28 4.63
CA ARG A 160 14.70 -5.78 4.32
C ARG A 160 15.60 -5.78 5.56
N ARG A 161 15.62 -4.68 6.32
CA ARG A 161 16.40 -4.58 7.58
C ARG A 161 15.95 -5.58 8.63
N LYS A 162 14.64 -5.82 8.76
CA LYS A 162 14.08 -6.85 9.65
C LYS A 162 14.60 -8.24 9.25
N ARG A 163 14.43 -8.63 7.98
CA ARG A 163 14.88 -9.95 7.49
C ARG A 163 16.38 -10.15 7.65
N LEU A 164 17.19 -9.13 7.37
CA LEU A 164 18.64 -9.19 7.57
C LEU A 164 18.99 -9.45 9.04
N ARG A 165 18.37 -8.72 9.99
CA ARG A 165 18.60 -8.96 11.42
C ARG A 165 18.25 -10.38 11.83
N GLU A 166 17.10 -10.89 11.39
CA GLU A 166 16.62 -12.22 11.74
C GLU A 166 17.57 -13.30 11.19
N ALA A 167 18.06 -13.13 9.96
CA ALA A 167 19.05 -14.01 9.37
C ALA A 167 20.37 -14.01 10.17
N VAL A 168 20.89 -12.83 10.52
CA VAL A 168 22.11 -12.72 11.36
C VAL A 168 21.88 -13.33 12.74
N ALA A 169 20.71 -13.11 13.35
CA ALA A 169 20.37 -13.69 14.65
C ALA A 169 20.34 -15.21 14.62
N ALA A 170 19.78 -15.82 13.57
CA ALA A 170 19.76 -17.26 13.41
C ALA A 170 21.18 -17.84 13.30
N LEU A 171 22.05 -17.21 12.49
CA LEU A 171 23.43 -17.65 12.31
C LEU A 171 24.27 -17.52 13.59
N LEU A 172 24.11 -16.42 14.32
CA LEU A 172 24.85 -16.16 15.55
C LEU A 172 24.33 -16.96 16.75
N GLY A 173 23.04 -17.31 16.75
CA GLY A 173 22.39 -18.08 17.81
C GLY A 173 23.08 -19.42 18.07
N ALA A 174 23.53 -20.11 17.02
CA ALA A 174 24.28 -21.36 17.12
C ALA A 174 25.62 -21.23 17.86
N ALA A 175 26.20 -20.02 17.90
CA ALA A 175 27.46 -19.73 18.57
C ALA A 175 27.27 -19.03 19.93
N GLY A 176 26.07 -19.11 20.51
CA GLY A 176 25.77 -18.58 21.84
C GLY A 176 25.62 -17.05 21.87
N TRP A 177 25.24 -16.42 20.76
CA TRP A 177 24.89 -14.99 20.76
C TRP A 177 23.38 -14.83 20.77
N LYS A 178 22.88 -13.81 21.48
CA LYS A 178 21.47 -13.42 21.45
C LYS A 178 21.31 -12.02 20.88
N MET A 179 20.21 -11.80 20.18
CA MET A 179 19.77 -10.44 19.84
C MET A 179 19.10 -9.82 21.07
N GLY A 180 19.65 -8.73 21.56
CA GLY A 180 19.06 -7.94 22.65
C GLY A 180 18.11 -6.90 22.09
N LYS A 181 18.58 -5.64 22.01
CA LYS A 181 17.87 -4.59 21.29
C LYS A 181 17.97 -4.79 19.78
N ALA A 182 17.08 -4.13 19.04
CA ALA A 182 17.13 -4.07 17.58
C ALA A 182 18.56 -3.77 17.07
N ASN A 183 19.07 -4.66 16.20
CA ASN A 183 20.41 -4.59 15.60
C ASN A 183 21.59 -4.84 16.56
N VAL A 184 21.36 -5.18 17.83
CA VAL A 184 22.40 -5.38 18.84
C VAL A 184 22.45 -6.84 19.27
N PHE A 185 23.64 -7.41 19.23
CA PHE A 185 23.93 -8.81 19.54
C PHE A 185 24.89 -8.88 20.72
N GLU A 186 24.60 -9.78 21.64
CA GLU A 186 25.34 -9.97 22.88
C GLU A 186 25.70 -11.45 23.04
N LYS A 187 26.96 -11.75 23.35
CA LYS A 187 27.44 -13.11 23.60
C LYS A 187 26.96 -13.56 24.98
N LEU A 188 26.29 -14.70 25.04
CA LEU A 188 25.85 -15.32 26.27
C LEU A 188 27.10 -15.71 27.09
N GLY A 189 27.14 -15.31 28.36
CA GLY A 189 28.24 -15.63 29.27
C GLY A 189 29.45 -14.68 29.23
N ALA A 190 29.40 -13.57 28.49
CA ALA A 190 30.37 -12.49 28.62
C ALA A 190 29.98 -11.58 29.80
N ALA A 191 30.38 -11.96 31.02
CA ALA A 191 30.38 -11.10 32.20
C ALA A 191 31.83 -10.69 32.51
#